data_AF-A0A1G3FXF7-F1
#
_entry.id   AF-A0A1G3FXF7-F1
#
_cell.length_a   1.000
_cell.length_b   1.000
_cell.length_c   1.000
_cell.angle_alpha   90.00
_cell.angle_beta   90.00
_cell.angle_gamma   90.00
#
_symmetry.space_group_name_H-M   'P 1'
#
loop_
_entity.id
_entity.type
_entity.pdbx_description
1 polymer ?
#
loop_
_entity_poly.entity_id
_entity_poly.type
_entity_poly.pdbx_seq_one_letter_code
_entity_poly.pdbx_strand_id
1 'polypeptide(L)'
;MFRNLGTLGGGDAAYADTGAASDRIFNSGTILGDVETGGGSDVLRNMGVIDGFLRLGEAGDAYRGVGNGYVTGIVFGEAGLDQLFGGQLDDRLDGGAGNDILLGFAGDDALTGGEGDDLLAGGTGDDLLQADAGNDRVQGGDGDDSGSGGAGNDSLTGGRGDDDLSGGSGDDLLTGGAGEDVLTGGKGFDTFRFTLANGHDAVTDFTYDIDLVDLRAFGLLGLQAMKDAGAIVQTAGGTLIDLGLLGGEGSVLLERSIAADLIDGDFLF
;
A
#
# COMPACT_ATOMS: atom_id res chain seq x y z
N MET A 1 12.08 -24.93 -17.55
CA MET A 1 13.11 -25.88 -17.04
C MET A 1 13.11 -25.87 -15.51
N PHE A 2 13.63 -26.89 -14.81
CA PHE A 2 13.78 -26.85 -13.33
C PHE A 2 15.25 -26.68 -12.96
N ARG A 3 15.60 -25.66 -12.16
CA ARG A 3 16.99 -25.40 -11.73
C ARG A 3 17.10 -25.21 -10.22
N ASN A 4 18.19 -25.68 -9.62
CA ASN A 4 18.56 -25.42 -8.22
C ASN A 4 19.89 -24.66 -8.20
N LEU A 5 19.88 -23.45 -7.64
CA LEU A 5 21.05 -22.57 -7.61
C LEU A 5 21.99 -22.91 -6.43
N GLY A 6 21.50 -23.53 -5.35
CA GLY A 6 22.34 -23.97 -4.24
C GLY A 6 23.17 -22.85 -3.61
N THR A 7 24.47 -23.10 -3.37
CA THR A 7 25.41 -22.06 -2.91
C THR A 7 26.30 -21.64 -4.07
N LEU A 8 26.34 -20.35 -4.38
CA LEU A 8 27.14 -19.77 -5.45
C LEU A 8 28.12 -18.73 -4.87
N GLY A 9 29.39 -18.83 -5.25
CA GLY A 9 30.46 -17.91 -4.83
C GLY A 9 30.69 -16.79 -5.85
N GLY A 10 31.05 -15.59 -5.36
CA GLY A 10 30.88 -14.33 -6.08
C GLY A 10 31.74 -14.05 -7.32
N GLY A 11 31.29 -13.06 -8.08
CA GLY A 11 32.03 -12.34 -9.13
C GLY A 11 31.21 -12.00 -10.37
N ASP A 12 30.33 -12.91 -10.79
CA ASP A 12 29.46 -12.78 -11.97
C ASP A 12 28.00 -12.91 -11.54
N ALA A 13 27.08 -12.24 -12.24
CA ALA A 13 25.64 -12.44 -12.04
C ALA A 13 25.32 -13.94 -12.16
N ALA A 14 24.62 -14.48 -11.15
CA ALA A 14 24.11 -15.84 -11.22
C ALA A 14 22.91 -15.84 -12.17
N TYR A 15 23.17 -15.99 -13.46
CA TYR A 15 22.14 -16.16 -14.47
C TYR A 15 21.39 -17.45 -14.21
N ALA A 16 20.14 -17.32 -13.76
CA ALA A 16 19.26 -18.45 -13.62
C ALA A 16 18.76 -18.90 -15.00
N ASP A 17 18.64 -17.99 -15.98
CA ASP A 17 18.49 -18.30 -17.42
C ASP A 17 19.10 -17.21 -18.33
N THR A 18 19.38 -17.56 -19.59
CA THR A 18 19.68 -16.63 -20.69
C THR A 18 18.76 -16.88 -21.90
N GLY A 19 17.70 -17.66 -21.71
CA GLY A 19 16.73 -18.07 -22.72
C GLY A 19 15.42 -17.27 -22.64
N ALA A 20 14.49 -17.60 -23.54
CA ALA A 20 13.17 -16.95 -23.63
C ALA A 20 12.03 -17.86 -23.15
N ALA A 21 12.33 -18.83 -22.29
CA ALA A 21 11.38 -19.87 -21.90
C ALA A 21 11.21 -19.93 -20.38
N SER A 22 9.95 -20.04 -19.95
CA SER A 22 9.56 -20.18 -18.54
C SER A 22 10.29 -21.28 -17.76
N ASP A 23 10.85 -20.90 -16.63
CA ASP A 23 11.62 -21.72 -15.70
C ASP A 23 11.01 -21.77 -14.29
N ARG A 24 11.39 -22.81 -13.55
CA ARG A 24 11.09 -22.98 -12.13
C ARG A 24 12.39 -23.14 -11.37
N ILE A 25 12.71 -22.18 -10.54
CA ILE A 25 14.00 -22.03 -9.89
C ILE A 25 13.82 -22.15 -8.38
N PHE A 26 14.73 -22.87 -7.75
CA PHE A 26 14.77 -23.04 -6.31
C PHE A 26 16.15 -22.62 -5.79
N ASN A 27 16.17 -21.68 -4.84
CA ASN A 27 17.37 -21.39 -4.06
C ASN A 27 17.22 -21.98 -2.65
N SER A 28 18.27 -22.68 -2.19
CA SER A 28 18.34 -23.28 -0.86
C SER A 28 19.65 -22.97 -0.12
N GLY A 29 20.48 -22.09 -0.68
CA GLY A 29 21.76 -21.69 -0.10
C GLY A 29 22.02 -20.19 -0.27
N THR A 30 23.27 -19.78 -0.07
CA THR A 30 23.68 -18.39 -0.26
C THR A 30 24.20 -18.18 -1.68
N ILE A 31 23.65 -17.20 -2.37
CA ILE A 31 24.13 -16.69 -3.65
C ILE A 31 24.77 -15.33 -3.37
N LEU A 32 26.02 -15.15 -3.79
CA LEU A 32 26.71 -13.87 -3.67
C LEU A 32 26.67 -13.15 -5.03
N GLY A 33 26.04 -11.98 -5.09
CA GLY A 33 25.85 -11.17 -6.29
C GLY A 33 24.43 -11.24 -6.87
N ASP A 34 24.22 -10.49 -7.95
CA ASP A 34 22.93 -10.34 -8.60
C ASP A 34 22.46 -11.62 -9.29
N VAL A 35 21.14 -11.83 -9.32
CA VAL A 35 20.46 -12.93 -10.02
C VAL A 35 19.54 -12.35 -11.09
N GLU A 36 19.57 -12.92 -12.29
CA GLU A 36 18.65 -12.57 -13.38
C GLU A 36 17.98 -13.85 -13.90
N THR A 37 16.64 -13.87 -14.02
CA THR A 37 15.91 -15.07 -14.47
C THR A 37 15.68 -15.16 -15.96
N GLY A 38 15.82 -14.07 -16.73
CA GLY A 38 15.88 -14.13 -18.19
C GLY A 38 14.57 -13.70 -18.82
N GLY A 39 14.01 -14.48 -19.75
CA GLY A 39 12.74 -14.13 -20.41
C GLY A 39 11.72 -15.25 -20.37
N GLY A 40 10.44 -14.88 -20.41
CA GLY A 40 9.31 -15.79 -20.24
C GLY A 40 8.95 -15.96 -18.76
N SER A 41 7.71 -16.40 -18.46
CA SER A 41 7.19 -16.41 -17.09
C SER A 41 7.91 -17.38 -16.15
N ASP A 42 8.79 -16.87 -15.30
CA ASP A 42 9.64 -17.59 -14.37
C ASP A 42 9.05 -17.65 -12.96
N VAL A 43 9.39 -18.71 -12.23
CA VAL A 43 8.99 -18.85 -10.82
C VAL A 43 10.22 -19.16 -9.97
N LEU A 44 10.62 -18.22 -9.13
CA LEU A 44 11.71 -18.36 -8.19
C LEU A 44 11.20 -18.53 -6.75
N ARG A 45 11.55 -19.66 -6.13
CA ARG A 45 11.34 -19.88 -4.70
C ARG A 45 12.66 -19.79 -3.95
N ASN A 46 12.77 -18.82 -3.06
CA ASN A 46 13.96 -18.55 -2.29
C ASN A 46 13.79 -19.01 -0.84
N MET A 47 14.53 -20.06 -0.46
CA MET A 47 14.67 -20.51 0.93
C MET A 47 16.04 -20.16 1.53
N GLY A 48 16.89 -19.49 0.75
CA GLY A 48 18.25 -19.12 1.12
C GLY A 48 18.45 -17.62 1.03
N VAL A 49 19.69 -17.17 0.86
CA VAL A 49 20.01 -15.75 0.78
C VAL A 49 20.49 -15.43 -0.63
N ILE A 50 19.93 -14.38 -1.23
CA ILE A 50 20.53 -13.72 -2.40
C ILE A 50 21.15 -12.42 -1.90
N ASP A 51 22.48 -12.39 -1.81
CA ASP A 51 23.22 -11.22 -1.38
C ASP A 51 23.54 -10.32 -2.58
N GLY A 52 22.54 -9.56 -3.02
CA GLY A 52 22.53 -8.78 -4.25
C GLY A 52 21.12 -8.41 -4.69
N PHE A 53 20.96 -7.99 -5.93
CA PHE A 53 19.64 -7.77 -6.55
C PHE A 53 19.10 -9.04 -7.21
N LEU A 54 17.78 -9.13 -7.33
CA LEU A 54 17.10 -10.14 -8.15
C LEU A 54 16.27 -9.45 -9.22
N ARG A 55 16.46 -9.80 -10.49
CA ARG A 55 15.67 -9.29 -11.62
C ARG A 55 14.96 -10.45 -12.31
N LEU A 56 13.64 -10.37 -12.45
CA LEU A 56 12.86 -11.48 -13.00
C LEU A 56 12.77 -11.42 -14.55
N GLY A 57 12.61 -10.24 -15.15
CA GLY A 57 12.76 -10.06 -16.59
C GLY A 57 11.50 -9.50 -17.26
N GLU A 58 11.37 -9.65 -18.58
CA GLU A 58 10.28 -8.97 -19.35
C GLU A 58 8.98 -9.81 -19.47
N ALA A 59 8.67 -10.68 -18.50
CA ALA A 59 7.45 -11.47 -18.51
C ALA A 59 6.77 -11.47 -17.14
N GLY A 60 5.52 -11.95 -17.07
CA GLY A 60 4.85 -12.11 -15.79
C GLY A 60 5.48 -13.23 -14.97
N ASP A 61 6.30 -12.85 -14.00
CA ASP A 61 7.15 -13.71 -13.21
C ASP A 61 6.66 -13.79 -11.77
N ALA A 62 7.27 -14.68 -10.98
CA ALA A 62 6.92 -14.84 -9.58
C ALA A 62 8.15 -15.08 -8.71
N TYR A 63 8.32 -14.22 -7.71
CA TYR A 63 9.25 -14.41 -6.61
C TYR A 63 8.52 -14.80 -5.34
N ARG A 64 9.12 -15.70 -4.55
CA ARG A 64 8.65 -16.00 -3.19
C ARG A 64 9.80 -16.25 -2.22
N GLY A 65 9.91 -15.40 -1.21
CA GLY A 65 10.62 -15.67 0.04
C GLY A 65 9.92 -16.77 0.85
N VAL A 66 10.67 -17.75 1.34
CA VAL A 66 10.13 -18.88 2.11
C VAL A 66 10.96 -19.10 3.38
N GLY A 67 10.29 -19.02 4.54
CA GLY A 67 10.97 -19.06 5.83
C GLY A 67 11.85 -17.83 5.97
N ASN A 68 13.14 -18.02 6.25
CA ASN A 68 14.13 -16.93 6.32
C ASN A 68 14.82 -16.70 4.96
N GLY A 69 14.17 -17.05 3.86
CA GLY A 69 14.73 -16.86 2.52
C GLY A 69 14.43 -15.45 2.02
N TYR A 70 15.46 -14.65 1.77
CA TYR A 70 15.32 -13.23 1.41
C TYR A 70 16.39 -12.77 0.42
N VAL A 71 16.16 -11.59 -0.16
CA VAL A 71 17.11 -10.87 -1.02
C VAL A 71 17.61 -9.66 -0.24
N THR A 72 18.92 -9.42 -0.19
CA THR A 72 19.48 -8.28 0.56
C THR A 72 19.29 -6.96 -0.17
N GLY A 73 19.22 -7.00 -1.50
CA GLY A 73 18.86 -5.87 -2.35
C GLY A 73 17.36 -5.82 -2.65
N ILE A 74 17.04 -5.40 -3.86
CA ILE A 74 15.67 -5.30 -4.37
C ILE A 74 15.36 -6.50 -5.26
N VAL A 75 14.11 -6.98 -5.18
CA VAL A 75 13.49 -7.86 -6.16
C VAL A 75 12.73 -7.01 -7.18
N PHE A 76 13.16 -7.07 -8.44
CA PHE A 76 12.54 -6.37 -9.56
C PHE A 76 11.70 -7.34 -10.39
N GLY A 77 10.40 -7.06 -10.54
CA GLY A 77 9.50 -7.70 -11.51
C GLY A 77 9.86 -7.29 -12.94
N GLU A 78 10.20 -6.01 -13.13
CA GLU A 78 10.56 -5.37 -14.40
C GLU A 78 9.36 -5.10 -15.31
N ALA A 79 8.99 -6.00 -16.23
CA ALA A 79 7.84 -5.76 -17.09
C ALA A 79 6.99 -7.02 -17.19
N GLY A 80 5.70 -6.94 -16.91
CA GLY A 80 4.88 -8.13 -16.89
C GLY A 80 3.64 -8.00 -16.04
N LEU A 81 3.16 -9.14 -15.57
CA LEU A 81 2.27 -9.18 -14.42
C LEU A 81 3.00 -10.05 -13.42
N ASP A 82 3.57 -9.42 -12.41
CA ASP A 82 4.50 -10.01 -11.49
C ASP A 82 3.84 -10.32 -10.15
N GLN A 83 4.32 -11.39 -9.53
CA GLN A 83 3.91 -11.79 -8.19
C GLN A 83 5.14 -11.81 -7.29
N LEU A 84 5.35 -10.73 -6.54
CA LEU A 84 6.50 -10.57 -5.67
C LEU A 84 6.04 -10.77 -4.23
N PHE A 85 6.50 -11.88 -3.63
CA PHE A 85 6.16 -12.22 -2.26
C PHE A 85 7.42 -12.21 -1.40
N GLY A 86 7.47 -11.30 -0.44
CA GLY A 86 8.44 -11.25 0.64
C GLY A 86 8.34 -12.44 1.59
N GLY A 87 8.72 -12.23 2.84
CA GLY A 87 8.99 -13.28 3.80
C GLY A 87 8.67 -12.91 5.25
N GLN A 88 9.69 -13.01 6.12
CA GLN A 88 9.58 -12.75 7.56
C GLN A 88 10.51 -11.63 8.02
N LEU A 89 11.17 -10.99 7.07
CA LEU A 89 12.22 -10.00 7.26
C LEU A 89 11.88 -8.84 6.34
N ASP A 90 12.47 -7.70 6.63
CA ASP A 90 12.40 -6.50 5.80
C ASP A 90 12.78 -6.82 4.34
N ASP A 91 11.81 -6.70 3.44
CA ASP A 91 11.93 -6.97 2.02
C ASP A 91 11.84 -5.67 1.20
N ARG A 92 12.46 -5.66 0.02
CA ARG A 92 12.34 -4.56 -0.95
C ARG A 92 11.88 -5.13 -2.29
N LEU A 93 10.67 -4.79 -2.69
CA LEU A 93 10.03 -5.30 -3.90
C LEU A 93 9.66 -4.13 -4.82
N ASP A 94 9.91 -4.30 -6.12
CA ASP A 94 9.63 -3.33 -7.18
C ASP A 94 8.95 -4.07 -8.33
N GLY A 95 7.66 -3.80 -8.56
CA GLY A 95 6.85 -4.45 -9.60
C GLY A 95 7.36 -4.09 -10.99
N GLY A 96 7.49 -2.78 -11.24
CA GLY A 96 7.99 -2.24 -12.49
C GLY A 96 6.82 -1.83 -13.38
N ALA A 97 6.66 -2.47 -14.54
CA ALA A 97 5.61 -2.15 -15.49
C ALA A 97 4.62 -3.30 -15.64
N GLY A 98 3.34 -2.95 -15.66
CA GLY A 98 2.20 -3.85 -15.73
C GLY A 98 1.48 -3.96 -14.39
N ASN A 99 0.55 -4.90 -14.27
CA ASN A 99 -0.39 -4.90 -13.15
C ASN A 99 0.04 -5.95 -12.12
N ASP A 100 0.77 -5.55 -11.10
CA ASP A 100 1.54 -6.44 -10.24
C ASP A 100 0.87 -6.74 -8.90
N ILE A 101 1.37 -7.77 -8.22
CA ILE A 101 0.97 -8.14 -6.86
C ILE A 101 2.21 -8.22 -5.98
N LEU A 102 2.33 -7.29 -5.04
CA LEU A 102 3.42 -7.19 -4.09
C LEU A 102 2.89 -7.45 -2.68
N LEU A 103 3.44 -8.45 -1.99
CA LEU A 103 3.12 -8.74 -0.59
C LEU A 103 4.40 -8.81 0.25
N GLY A 104 4.57 -7.93 1.23
CA GLY A 104 5.73 -7.90 2.14
C GLY A 104 5.68 -8.99 3.21
N PHE A 105 4.48 -9.17 3.79
CA PHE A 105 4.12 -10.05 4.90
C PHE A 105 4.57 -9.57 6.27
N ALA A 106 5.84 -9.73 6.64
CA ALA A 106 6.29 -9.44 7.98
C ALA A 106 7.71 -8.87 7.95
N GLY A 107 7.95 -7.84 8.74
CA GLY A 107 9.15 -7.02 8.63
C GLY A 107 8.75 -5.61 8.22
N ASP A 108 9.72 -4.70 8.24
CA ASP A 108 9.48 -3.33 7.79
C ASP A 108 9.78 -3.29 6.28
N ASP A 109 8.75 -3.42 5.44
CA ASP A 109 8.89 -3.67 4.02
C ASP A 109 8.87 -2.37 3.18
N ALA A 110 9.52 -2.40 2.02
CA ALA A 110 9.45 -1.32 1.03
C ALA A 110 8.94 -1.86 -0.31
N LEU A 111 7.72 -1.48 -0.69
CA LEU A 111 7.02 -1.94 -1.88
C LEU A 111 6.80 -0.80 -2.87
N THR A 112 7.23 -0.98 -4.12
CA THR A 112 6.97 -0.06 -5.23
C THR A 112 6.20 -0.79 -6.34
N GLY A 113 5.01 -0.30 -6.69
CA GLY A 113 4.16 -0.87 -7.76
C GLY A 113 4.74 -0.57 -9.14
N GLY A 114 4.67 0.70 -9.54
CA GLY A 114 5.28 1.23 -10.76
C GLY A 114 4.23 1.69 -11.76
N GLU A 115 4.31 1.27 -13.02
CA GLU A 115 3.28 1.58 -14.02
C GLU A 115 2.27 0.44 -14.10
N GLY A 116 0.96 0.71 -14.03
CA GLY A 116 -0.10 -0.30 -14.17
C GLY A 116 -0.99 -0.34 -12.93
N ASP A 117 -2.09 -1.10 -12.99
CA ASP A 117 -3.00 -1.20 -11.83
C ASP A 117 -2.50 -2.28 -10.86
N ASP A 118 -1.92 -1.87 -9.73
CA ASP A 118 -1.18 -2.72 -8.81
C ASP A 118 -1.93 -3.07 -7.52
N LEU A 119 -1.51 -4.16 -6.87
CA LEU A 119 -1.89 -4.50 -5.50
C LEU A 119 -0.65 -4.58 -4.62
N LEU A 120 -0.58 -3.68 -3.64
CA LEU A 120 0.46 -3.65 -2.61
C LEU A 120 -0.15 -3.99 -1.25
N ALA A 121 0.45 -4.93 -0.53
CA ALA A 121 0.14 -5.17 0.87
C ALA A 121 1.41 -5.33 1.71
N GLY A 122 1.61 -4.44 2.67
CA GLY A 122 2.75 -4.44 3.59
C GLY A 122 2.71 -5.65 4.52
N GLY A 123 1.75 -5.68 5.43
CA GLY A 123 1.46 -6.84 6.26
C GLY A 123 1.60 -6.54 7.75
N THR A 124 2.75 -6.87 8.34
CA THR A 124 3.04 -6.54 9.74
C THR A 124 4.41 -5.90 9.84
N GLY A 125 4.54 -4.80 10.58
CA GLY A 125 5.76 -3.99 10.58
C GLY A 125 5.42 -2.60 10.06
N ASP A 126 6.39 -1.69 10.11
CA ASP A 126 6.18 -0.31 9.65
C ASP A 126 6.57 -0.24 8.16
N ASP A 127 5.58 -0.26 7.27
CA ASP A 127 5.80 -0.47 5.83
C ASP A 127 5.82 0.85 5.02
N LEU A 128 6.60 0.87 3.94
CA LEU A 128 6.60 1.94 2.93
C LEU A 128 6.03 1.43 1.61
N LEU A 129 4.90 1.99 1.20
CA LEU A 129 4.12 1.54 0.03
C LEU A 129 3.97 2.68 -0.98
N GLN A 130 4.48 2.50 -2.20
CA GLN A 130 4.40 3.48 -3.29
C GLN A 130 3.83 2.81 -4.53
N ALA A 131 2.55 3.05 -4.87
CA ALA A 131 1.94 2.38 -6.01
C ALA A 131 2.29 3.02 -7.36
N ASP A 132 2.58 4.32 -7.37
CA ASP A 132 3.01 5.12 -8.53
C ASP A 132 1.89 5.42 -9.55
N ALA A 133 1.75 4.72 -10.67
CA ALA A 133 0.87 5.12 -11.76
C ALA A 133 -0.10 4.02 -12.16
N GLY A 134 -1.37 4.16 -11.83
CA GLY A 134 -2.40 3.17 -12.09
C GLY A 134 -3.63 3.44 -11.24
N ASN A 135 -4.61 2.54 -11.28
CA ASN A 135 -5.69 2.54 -10.28
C ASN A 135 -5.38 1.44 -9.28
N ASP A 136 -4.73 1.85 -8.21
CA ASP A 136 -3.99 0.93 -7.36
C ASP A 136 -4.77 0.57 -6.10
N ARG A 137 -4.39 -0.56 -5.51
CA ARG A 137 -4.87 -0.98 -4.20
C ARG A 137 -3.70 -1.10 -3.24
N VAL A 138 -3.64 -0.20 -2.28
CA VAL A 138 -2.61 -0.16 -1.24
C VAL A 138 -3.21 -0.55 0.10
N GLN A 139 -2.56 -1.49 0.79
CA GLN A 139 -2.92 -1.92 2.14
C GLN A 139 -1.68 -1.93 3.04
N GLY A 140 -1.66 -1.10 4.07
CA GLY A 140 -0.62 -1.07 5.11
C GLY A 140 -0.56 -2.39 5.88
N GLY A 141 -1.44 -2.54 6.86
CA GLY A 141 -1.57 -3.76 7.65
C GLY A 141 -1.60 -3.47 9.14
N ASP A 142 -0.70 -4.12 9.88
CA ASP A 142 -0.46 -3.84 11.29
C ASP A 142 0.91 -3.13 11.41
N GLY A 143 0.96 -1.90 11.93
CA GLY A 143 2.19 -1.12 12.07
C GLY A 143 1.94 0.34 11.70
N ASP A 144 2.92 1.21 11.88
CA ASP A 144 2.79 2.62 11.49
C ASP A 144 3.23 2.77 10.03
N ASP A 145 2.28 2.72 9.08
CA ASP A 145 2.59 2.60 7.66
C ASP A 145 2.63 3.95 6.93
N SER A 146 3.41 4.03 5.84
CA SER A 146 3.40 5.16 4.91
C SER A 146 3.02 4.72 3.50
N GLY A 147 1.87 5.20 3.00
CA GLY A 147 1.29 4.77 1.73
C GLY A 147 1.02 5.92 0.75
N SER A 148 1.37 5.74 -0.52
CA SER A 148 1.03 6.64 -1.62
C SER A 148 0.39 5.89 -2.79
N GLY A 149 -0.77 6.37 -3.25
CA GLY A 149 -1.44 5.89 -4.47
C GLY A 149 -0.70 6.39 -5.71
N GLY A 150 -0.59 7.71 -5.85
CA GLY A 150 0.16 8.33 -6.93
C GLY A 150 -0.75 8.88 -8.01
N ALA A 151 -0.78 8.29 -9.20
CA ALA A 151 -1.54 8.79 -10.33
C ALA A 151 -2.57 7.78 -10.84
N GLY A 152 -3.84 8.11 -10.68
CA GLY A 152 -5.01 7.34 -11.08
C GLY A 152 -5.99 7.29 -9.90
N ASN A 153 -7.01 6.44 -9.99
CA ASN A 153 -8.04 6.40 -8.96
C ASN A 153 -7.75 5.26 -7.97
N ASP A 154 -7.15 5.60 -6.84
CA ASP A 154 -6.55 4.64 -5.93
C ASP A 154 -7.45 4.29 -4.74
N SER A 155 -7.22 3.11 -4.16
CA SER A 155 -7.84 2.68 -2.92
C SER A 155 -6.76 2.37 -1.88
N LEU A 156 -6.65 3.23 -0.88
CA LEU A 156 -5.69 3.11 0.20
C LEU A 156 -6.37 2.70 1.50
N THR A 157 -5.78 1.75 2.22
CA THR A 157 -6.18 1.37 3.57
C THR A 157 -4.94 1.23 4.44
N GLY A 158 -4.86 1.98 5.54
CA GLY A 158 -3.75 1.90 6.50
C GLY A 158 -3.82 0.61 7.29
N GLY A 159 -4.74 0.53 8.24
CA GLY A 159 -5.06 -0.70 8.95
C GLY A 159 -5.07 -0.48 10.45
N ARG A 160 -4.10 -1.06 11.17
CA ARG A 160 -3.84 -0.77 12.58
C ARG A 160 -2.51 -0.04 12.68
N GLY A 161 -2.45 0.95 13.55
CA GLY A 161 -1.26 1.76 13.75
C GLY A 161 -1.53 3.19 13.30
N ASP A 162 -0.56 4.07 13.48
CA ASP A 162 -0.70 5.47 13.13
C ASP A 162 -0.17 5.68 11.70
N ASP A 163 -1.07 5.68 10.70
CA ASP A 163 -0.71 5.61 9.29
C ASP A 163 -0.64 6.99 8.60
N ASP A 164 0.26 7.18 7.61
CA ASP A 164 0.33 8.35 6.73
C ASP A 164 0.00 7.97 5.28
N LEU A 165 -1.19 8.36 4.80
CA LEU A 165 -1.73 7.97 3.49
C LEU A 165 -1.95 9.19 2.58
N SER A 166 -1.44 9.09 1.34
CA SER A 166 -1.64 10.08 0.27
C SER A 166 -2.28 9.44 -0.98
N GLY A 167 -3.46 9.92 -1.39
CA GLY A 167 -4.12 9.51 -2.64
C GLY A 167 -3.29 9.92 -3.86
N GLY A 168 -3.08 11.22 -4.03
CA GLY A 168 -2.20 11.77 -5.07
C GLY A 168 -3.00 12.52 -6.13
N SER A 169 -3.17 11.96 -7.31
CA SER A 169 -3.98 12.56 -8.37
C SER A 169 -4.93 11.55 -8.98
N GLY A 170 -6.20 11.92 -9.09
CA GLY A 170 -7.29 11.05 -9.47
C GLY A 170 -8.35 11.08 -8.37
N ASP A 171 -9.40 10.30 -8.53
CA ASP A 171 -10.49 10.25 -7.54
C ASP A 171 -10.20 9.10 -6.57
N ASP A 172 -9.66 9.43 -5.40
CA ASP A 172 -9.09 8.44 -4.48
C ASP A 172 -10.04 8.05 -3.34
N LEU A 173 -9.88 6.84 -2.80
CA LEU A 173 -10.58 6.35 -1.62
C LEU A 173 -9.57 6.03 -0.52
N LEU A 174 -9.59 6.80 0.56
CA LEU A 174 -8.70 6.63 1.71
C LEU A 174 -9.47 6.12 2.93
N THR A 175 -8.89 5.18 3.66
CA THR A 175 -9.37 4.70 4.96
C THR A 175 -8.14 4.49 5.86
N GLY A 176 -7.97 5.32 6.89
CA GLY A 176 -6.85 5.15 7.84
C GLY A 176 -6.98 3.84 8.60
N GLY A 177 -7.95 3.77 9.50
CA GLY A 177 -8.30 2.54 10.18
C GLY A 177 -8.35 2.76 11.68
N ALA A 178 -7.60 1.96 12.43
CA ALA A 178 -7.48 2.09 13.86
C ALA A 178 -6.12 2.69 14.21
N GLY A 179 -6.10 3.90 14.73
CA GLY A 179 -4.89 4.62 15.12
C GLY A 179 -5.07 6.12 14.91
N GLU A 180 -4.02 6.91 15.07
CA GLU A 180 -4.02 8.33 14.75
C GLU A 180 -3.50 8.56 13.32
N ASP A 181 -4.40 8.47 12.34
CA ASP A 181 -4.03 8.47 10.93
C ASP A 181 -3.96 9.88 10.32
N VAL A 182 -3.05 10.08 9.37
CA VAL A 182 -2.94 11.28 8.53
C VAL A 182 -3.35 10.92 7.10
N LEU A 183 -4.40 11.57 6.60
CA LEU A 183 -4.97 11.31 5.29
C LEU A 183 -4.88 12.57 4.41
N THR A 184 -4.31 12.42 3.22
CA THR A 184 -4.20 13.49 2.21
C THR A 184 -4.79 12.98 0.90
N GLY A 185 -5.86 13.63 0.41
CA GLY A 185 -6.51 13.21 -0.84
C GLY A 185 -5.67 13.58 -2.06
N GLY A 186 -5.22 14.84 -2.10
CA GLY A 186 -4.44 15.39 -3.20
C GLY A 186 -5.33 16.09 -4.22
N LYS A 187 -5.36 15.61 -5.46
CA LYS A 187 -6.11 16.22 -6.56
C LYS A 187 -7.16 15.26 -7.07
N GLY A 188 -8.41 15.68 -7.06
CA GLY A 188 -9.50 14.97 -7.70
C GLY A 188 -10.70 15.04 -6.80
N PHE A 189 -11.66 14.14 -6.96
CA PHE A 189 -12.81 14.02 -6.08
C PHE A 189 -12.56 12.88 -5.09
N ASP A 190 -11.99 13.21 -3.93
CA ASP A 190 -11.51 12.19 -3.00
C ASP A 190 -12.58 11.79 -1.98
N THR A 191 -12.54 10.55 -1.51
CA THR A 191 -13.43 10.04 -0.46
C THR A 191 -12.62 9.57 0.73
N PHE A 192 -12.81 10.22 1.88
CA PHE A 192 -12.25 9.81 3.16
C PHE A 192 -13.30 9.00 3.92
N ARG A 193 -13.06 7.69 4.07
CA ARG A 193 -14.00 6.77 4.72
C ARG A 193 -13.55 6.46 6.13
N PHE A 194 -14.50 6.57 7.06
CA PHE A 194 -14.30 6.26 8.47
C PHE A 194 -15.18 5.08 8.91
N THR A 195 -14.66 4.27 9.84
CA THR A 195 -15.35 3.07 10.33
C THR A 195 -15.77 3.21 11.80
N LEU A 196 -16.42 2.19 12.37
CA LEU A 196 -16.82 2.25 13.79
C LEU A 196 -15.64 2.12 14.76
N ALA A 197 -14.51 1.58 14.31
CA ALA A 197 -13.29 1.43 15.11
C ALA A 197 -12.22 2.45 14.68
N ASN A 198 -12.67 3.65 14.31
CA ASN A 198 -11.81 4.76 13.93
C ASN A 198 -10.98 5.24 15.14
N GLY A 199 -9.74 5.65 14.93
CA GLY A 199 -9.00 6.40 15.94
C GLY A 199 -9.14 7.92 15.73
N HIS A 200 -8.07 8.66 16.02
CA HIS A 200 -8.07 10.12 15.97
C HIS A 200 -7.33 10.64 14.74
N ASP A 201 -8.07 10.82 13.65
CA ASP A 201 -7.47 11.03 12.33
C ASP A 201 -7.44 12.52 11.96
N ALA A 202 -6.56 12.87 11.03
CA ALA A 202 -6.50 14.17 10.40
C ALA A 202 -6.62 14.05 8.88
N VAL A 203 -7.57 14.78 8.28
CA VAL A 203 -7.63 14.99 6.83
C VAL A 203 -6.99 16.33 6.52
N THR A 204 -5.88 16.32 5.79
CA THR A 204 -5.01 17.49 5.71
C THR A 204 -5.44 18.52 4.67
N ASP A 205 -6.17 18.11 3.62
CA ASP A 205 -6.45 18.94 2.44
C ASP A 205 -7.90 18.91 1.94
N PHE A 206 -8.85 18.58 2.82
CA PHE A 206 -10.28 18.52 2.51
C PHE A 206 -10.80 19.75 1.74
N THR A 207 -11.40 19.52 0.58
CA THR A 207 -11.96 20.52 -0.31
C THR A 207 -13.48 20.36 -0.44
N TYR A 208 -14.23 21.35 0.01
CA TYR A 208 -15.70 21.38 -0.10
C TYR A 208 -16.20 21.20 -1.54
N ASP A 209 -17.38 20.60 -1.69
CA ASP A 209 -18.04 20.33 -2.97
C ASP A 209 -17.22 19.44 -3.95
N ILE A 210 -16.05 18.96 -3.53
CA ILE A 210 -15.16 18.10 -4.31
C ILE A 210 -14.94 16.80 -3.54
N ASP A 211 -14.46 16.89 -2.31
CA ASP A 211 -14.18 15.73 -1.48
C ASP A 211 -15.42 15.30 -0.67
N LEU A 212 -15.42 14.04 -0.27
CA LEU A 212 -16.49 13.42 0.50
C LEU A 212 -15.95 12.79 1.78
N VAL A 213 -16.69 12.97 2.86
CA VAL A 213 -16.53 12.23 4.11
C VAL A 213 -17.56 11.11 4.17
N ASP A 214 -17.12 9.86 4.06
CA ASP A 214 -17.97 8.68 4.05
C ASP A 214 -18.20 8.14 5.46
N LEU A 215 -19.42 8.38 5.98
CA LEU A 215 -19.89 8.00 7.30
C LEU A 215 -21.03 6.98 7.24
N ARG A 216 -21.17 6.24 6.12
CA ARG A 216 -22.22 5.22 5.96
C ARG A 216 -22.19 4.13 7.04
N ALA A 217 -21.02 3.88 7.64
CA ALA A 217 -20.87 2.93 8.74
C ALA A 217 -21.65 3.32 10.01
N PHE A 218 -22.00 4.60 10.18
CA PHE A 218 -22.64 5.14 11.37
C PHE A 218 -24.19 5.17 11.27
N GLY A 219 -24.76 4.89 10.09
CA GLY A 219 -26.22 4.80 9.90
C GLY A 219 -26.97 6.11 10.19
N LEU A 220 -26.35 7.25 9.88
CA LEU A 220 -26.90 8.58 10.11
C LEU A 220 -27.97 8.92 9.05
N LEU A 221 -28.83 9.90 9.35
CA LEU A 221 -29.91 10.33 8.45
C LEU A 221 -29.61 11.65 7.71
N GLY A 222 -28.38 12.18 7.83
CA GLY A 222 -27.99 13.48 7.29
C GLY A 222 -27.14 14.32 8.24
N LEU A 223 -26.62 15.45 7.75
CA LEU A 223 -25.77 16.36 8.51
C LEU A 223 -26.47 16.96 9.73
N GLN A 224 -27.79 17.14 9.65
CA GLN A 224 -28.57 17.65 10.78
C GLN A 224 -28.48 16.71 12.00
N ALA A 225 -28.42 15.39 11.79
CA ALA A 225 -28.26 14.44 12.88
C ALA A 225 -26.91 14.60 13.60
N MET A 226 -25.83 14.87 12.85
CA MET A 226 -24.51 15.16 13.42
C MET A 226 -24.51 16.47 14.21
N LYS A 227 -25.17 17.51 13.68
CA LYS A 227 -25.32 18.81 14.36
C LYS A 227 -26.13 18.68 15.65
N ASP A 228 -27.22 17.92 15.63
CA ASP A 228 -28.07 17.67 16.80
C ASP A 228 -27.33 16.85 17.87
N ALA A 229 -26.46 15.93 17.47
CA ALA A 229 -25.57 15.19 18.38
C ALA A 229 -24.46 16.06 18.99
N GLY A 230 -24.20 17.24 18.41
CA GLY A 230 -23.05 18.08 18.79
C GLY A 230 -21.71 17.52 18.30
N ALA A 231 -21.72 16.63 17.32
CA ALA A 231 -20.53 15.96 16.82
C ALA A 231 -19.61 16.89 16.01
N ILE A 232 -20.10 18.02 15.51
CA ILE A 232 -19.33 18.94 14.67
C ILE A 232 -18.93 20.17 15.48
N VAL A 233 -17.62 20.39 15.63
CA VAL A 233 -17.05 21.47 16.44
C VAL A 233 -15.97 22.21 15.65
N GLN A 234 -16.12 23.53 15.51
CA GLN A 234 -15.03 24.37 15.00
C GLN A 234 -13.91 24.46 16.03
N THR A 235 -12.67 24.18 15.60
CA THR A 235 -11.44 24.37 16.38
C THR A 235 -10.53 25.41 15.72
N ALA A 236 -9.39 25.70 16.35
CA ALA A 236 -8.36 26.55 15.75
C ALA A 236 -7.65 25.86 14.56
N GLY A 237 -7.64 24.52 14.51
CA GLY A 237 -6.99 23.73 13.47
C GLY A 237 -7.88 23.36 12.30
N GLY A 238 -9.20 23.51 12.43
CA GLY A 238 -10.18 23.08 11.43
C GLY A 238 -11.50 22.64 12.07
N THR A 239 -12.26 21.82 11.37
CA THR A 239 -13.50 21.22 11.89
C THR A 239 -13.22 19.85 12.48
N LEU A 240 -13.49 19.69 13.77
CA LEU A 240 -13.47 18.39 14.43
C LEU A 240 -14.85 17.73 14.29
N ILE A 241 -14.87 16.48 13.86
CA ILE A 241 -16.03 15.60 13.87
C ILE A 241 -15.78 14.50 14.91
N ASP A 242 -16.54 14.52 15.99
CA ASP A 242 -16.49 13.52 17.06
C ASP A 242 -17.31 12.28 16.66
N LEU A 243 -16.61 11.22 16.26
CA LEU A 243 -17.22 9.95 15.82
C LEU A 243 -17.76 9.15 17.01
N GLY A 244 -17.22 9.38 18.21
CA GLY A 244 -17.73 8.83 19.47
C GLY A 244 -19.16 9.26 19.77
N LEU A 245 -19.51 10.52 19.48
CA LEU A 245 -20.89 11.01 19.61
C LEU A 245 -21.85 10.44 18.55
N LEU A 246 -21.32 9.81 17.50
CA LEU A 246 -22.07 9.19 16.41
C LEU A 246 -22.18 7.66 16.57
N GLY A 247 -21.63 7.10 17.65
CA GLY A 247 -21.73 5.68 17.99
C GLY A 247 -20.54 4.81 17.54
N GLY A 248 -19.44 5.42 17.07
CA GLY A 248 -18.16 4.74 16.86
C GLY A 248 -17.14 5.10 17.94
N GLU A 249 -15.87 5.02 17.57
CA GLU A 249 -14.71 5.44 18.36
C GLU A 249 -13.99 6.59 17.65
N GLY A 250 -13.24 7.39 18.41
CA GLY A 250 -12.35 8.39 17.84
C GLY A 250 -12.99 9.67 17.30
N SER A 251 -12.26 10.36 16.43
CA SER A 251 -12.65 11.64 15.83
C SER A 251 -11.88 11.86 14.53
N VAL A 252 -12.40 12.70 13.64
CA VAL A 252 -11.62 13.22 12.51
C VAL A 252 -11.51 14.75 12.58
N LEU A 253 -10.30 15.26 12.39
CA LEU A 253 -10.04 16.68 12.15
C LEU A 253 -9.94 16.93 10.64
N LEU A 254 -10.90 17.64 10.08
CA LEU A 254 -10.78 18.21 8.73
C LEU A 254 -9.95 19.49 8.86
N GLU A 255 -8.66 19.42 8.59
CA GLU A 255 -7.74 20.52 8.80
C GLU A 255 -8.11 21.74 7.96
N ARG A 256 -7.90 22.93 8.54
CA ARG A 256 -8.10 24.24 7.88
C ARG A 256 -9.53 24.48 7.36
N SER A 257 -10.47 23.58 7.66
CA SER A 257 -11.88 23.73 7.31
C SER A 257 -12.66 24.60 8.30
N ILE A 258 -13.86 24.99 7.87
CA ILE A 258 -14.82 25.86 8.54
C ILE A 258 -16.12 25.06 8.67
N ALA A 259 -16.51 24.75 9.90
CA ALA A 259 -17.64 23.89 10.20
C ALA A 259 -18.98 24.40 9.65
N ALA A 260 -19.09 25.71 9.46
CA ALA A 260 -20.29 26.36 8.93
C ALA A 260 -20.46 26.17 7.41
N ASP A 261 -19.37 25.87 6.70
CA ASP A 261 -19.36 25.71 5.24
C ASP A 261 -19.69 24.27 4.82
N LEU A 262 -19.66 23.32 5.77
CA LEU A 262 -20.06 21.93 5.56
C LEU A 262 -21.57 21.79 5.26
N ILE A 263 -21.88 21.09 4.18
CA ILE A 263 -23.23 20.81 3.68
C ILE A 263 -23.48 19.31 3.55
N ASP A 264 -24.74 18.88 3.36
CA ASP A 264 -25.07 17.45 3.14
C ASP A 264 -24.31 16.85 1.95
N GLY A 265 -23.93 17.67 0.96
CA GLY A 265 -23.19 17.24 -0.23
C GLY A 265 -21.74 16.81 0.05
N ASP A 266 -21.16 17.21 1.18
CA ASP A 266 -19.80 16.85 1.60
C ASP A 266 -19.73 15.48 2.29
N PHE A 267 -20.88 14.79 2.45
CA PHE A 267 -20.97 13.57 3.24
C PHE A 267 -21.72 12.45 2.52
N LEU A 268 -21.31 11.22 2.81
CA LEU A 268 -22.09 10.02 2.51
C LEU A 268 -22.65 9.44 3.82
N PHE A 269 -23.96 9.24 3.87
CA PHE A 269 -24.70 8.70 5.02
C PHE A 269 -25.37 7.36 4.71
#